data_AF-A0A6I3KEQ2-F1
#
_entry.id   AF-A0A6I3KEQ2-F1
#
_cell.length_a   1.000
_cell.length_b   1.000
_cell.length_c   1.000
_cell.angle_alpha   90.00
_cell.angle_beta   90.00
_cell.angle_gamma   90.00
#
_symmetry.space_group_name_H-M   'P 1'
#
loop_
_entity.id
_entity.type
_entity.pdbx_description
1 polymer ?
#
loop_
_entity_poly.entity_id
_entity_poly.type
_entity_poly.pdbx_seq_one_letter_code
_entity_poly.pdbx_strand_id
1 'polypeptide(L)'
;MPSINPPPPGMPGVRDPALSSVIVNSGYGGLHATILSAVALVLSAFSLYEASFKTADIEIYVPPVIQYARDGGGDTEVFVVPITVTNSGARTGTVLSMELEVQDLKSKRTKRYYSAFLGEHQVDPDAPNRSFAPLSIPGKGTFSDTVRFYPVGNPLPKLAEEAGDYRFTLSLVTAAPARPDVIDSLLGTKPAPVVFERTLPWVSDQQLGSRRITISMPEKGWTAVPAAEVGAPAAPN
;
A
#
# COMPACT_ATOMS: atom_id res chain seq x y z
N MET A 1 -16.07 -38.13 -97.09
CA MET A 1 -14.74 -37.93 -96.47
C MET A 1 -14.65 -36.51 -95.96
N PRO A 2 -14.52 -36.31 -94.64
CA PRO A 2 -14.03 -35.04 -94.08
C PRO A 2 -12.74 -35.24 -93.28
N SER A 3 -11.84 -34.26 -93.42
CA SER A 3 -10.47 -34.18 -92.91
C SER A 3 -10.40 -34.04 -91.38
N ILE A 4 -9.43 -34.74 -90.76
CA ILE A 4 -9.07 -34.62 -89.33
C ILE A 4 -7.91 -33.64 -89.22
N ASN A 5 -8.12 -32.49 -88.57
CA ASN A 5 -7.03 -31.61 -88.11
C ASN A 5 -6.65 -31.94 -86.66
N PRO A 6 -5.35 -32.08 -86.32
CA PRO A 6 -4.91 -32.27 -84.94
C PRO A 6 -4.95 -30.96 -84.13
N PRO A 7 -5.16 -31.04 -82.80
CA PRO A 7 -5.26 -29.88 -81.91
C PRO A 7 -3.90 -29.22 -81.62
N PRO A 8 -3.89 -27.92 -81.26
CA PRO A 8 -2.67 -27.16 -81.01
C PRO A 8 -1.98 -27.58 -79.70
N PRO A 9 -0.63 -27.61 -79.66
CA PRO A 9 0.13 -27.92 -78.46
C PRO A 9 0.35 -26.66 -77.61
N GLY A 10 0.07 -26.77 -76.30
CA GLY A 10 0.62 -25.84 -75.31
C GLY A 10 -0.40 -25.17 -74.40
N MET A 11 -0.79 -25.86 -73.34
CA MET A 11 -1.01 -25.20 -72.04
C MET A 11 -0.15 -25.90 -70.98
N PRO A 12 0.91 -25.25 -70.50
CA PRO A 12 1.42 -25.45 -69.16
C PRO A 12 0.65 -24.56 -68.18
N GLY A 13 0.21 -25.15 -67.08
CA GLY A 13 -0.75 -24.58 -66.14
C GLY A 13 -0.41 -23.21 -65.55
N VAL A 14 -1.49 -22.52 -65.20
CA VAL A 14 -1.52 -21.42 -64.25
C VAL A 14 -0.76 -21.83 -63.00
N ARG A 15 0.45 -21.30 -62.82
CA ARG A 15 1.15 -21.31 -61.53
C ARG A 15 0.85 -19.98 -60.88
N ASP A 16 0.02 -19.98 -59.84
CA ASP A 16 -0.12 -18.84 -58.94
C ASP A 16 1.27 -18.43 -58.41
N PRO A 17 1.73 -17.18 -58.62
CA PRO A 17 2.94 -16.67 -57.97
C PRO A 17 2.67 -16.23 -56.52
N ALA A 18 1.48 -16.44 -55.98
CA ALA A 18 1.03 -15.85 -54.72
C ALA A 18 1.33 -16.68 -53.44
N LEU A 19 2.04 -17.81 -53.53
CA LEU A 19 2.40 -18.62 -52.34
C LEU A 19 3.89 -18.98 -52.25
N SER A 20 4.75 -18.27 -53.01
CA SER A 20 6.20 -18.45 -52.99
C SER A 20 6.91 -17.20 -52.51
N SER A 21 6.48 -16.67 -51.36
CA SER A 21 7.29 -15.70 -50.61
C SER A 21 7.01 -15.76 -49.11
N VAL A 22 7.07 -16.97 -48.53
CA VAL A 22 7.71 -17.07 -47.22
C VAL A 22 9.19 -16.89 -47.52
N ILE A 23 9.62 -15.62 -47.59
CA ILE A 23 11.04 -15.28 -47.52
C ILE A 23 11.47 -15.70 -46.12
N VAL A 24 11.90 -16.96 -46.01
CA VAL A 24 12.83 -17.36 -44.97
C VAL A 24 14.09 -16.58 -45.29
N ASN A 25 14.21 -15.40 -44.67
CA ASN A 25 15.43 -14.60 -44.72
C ASN A 25 16.47 -15.31 -43.83
N SER A 26 16.94 -16.45 -44.33
CA SER A 26 18.07 -17.19 -43.82
C SER A 26 19.33 -16.42 -44.16
N GLY A 27 19.99 -15.86 -43.15
CA GLY A 27 21.38 -15.42 -43.27
C GLY A 27 21.55 -13.91 -43.33
N TYR A 28 21.43 -13.26 -42.17
CA TYR A 28 22.43 -12.36 -41.57
C TYR A 28 21.96 -12.03 -40.14
N GLY A 29 21.93 -13.05 -39.28
CA GLY A 29 21.53 -12.93 -37.86
C GLY A 29 22.40 -13.76 -36.94
N GLY A 30 23.59 -14.20 -37.39
CA GLY A 30 24.51 -14.98 -36.58
C GLY A 30 25.04 -14.15 -35.42
N LEU A 31 24.97 -14.69 -34.20
CA LEU A 31 25.43 -14.07 -32.95
C LEU A 31 24.65 -12.82 -32.48
N HIS A 32 24.46 -11.78 -33.29
CA HIS A 32 23.73 -10.58 -32.86
C HIS A 32 22.25 -10.84 -32.58
N ALA A 33 21.57 -11.61 -33.43
CA ALA A 33 20.17 -11.99 -33.17
C ALA A 33 20.05 -12.94 -31.97
N THR A 34 21.05 -13.80 -31.76
CA THR A 34 21.13 -14.68 -30.58
C THR A 34 21.31 -13.89 -29.29
N ILE A 35 22.22 -12.92 -29.25
CA ILE A 35 22.42 -12.02 -28.11
C ILE A 35 21.16 -11.21 -27.85
N LEU A 36 20.56 -10.64 -28.90
CA LEU A 36 19.32 -9.86 -28.77
C LEU A 36 18.18 -10.71 -28.20
N SER A 37 18.04 -11.95 -28.68
CA SER A 37 17.02 -12.89 -28.17
C SER A 37 17.30 -13.30 -26.72
N ALA A 38 18.57 -13.53 -26.36
CA ALA A 38 18.95 -13.85 -24.99
C ALA A 38 18.66 -12.69 -24.02
N VAL A 39 18.96 -11.44 -24.43
CA VAL A 39 18.62 -10.24 -23.65
C VAL A 39 17.10 -10.09 -23.53
N ALA A 40 16.36 -10.26 -24.63
CA ALA A 40 14.90 -10.20 -24.61
C ALA A 40 14.30 -11.26 -23.68
N LEU A 41 14.86 -12.47 -23.67
CA LEU A 41 14.44 -13.54 -22.77
C LEU A 41 14.66 -13.17 -21.30
N VAL A 42 15.83 -12.61 -20.97
CA VAL A 42 16.14 -12.15 -19.60
C VAL A 42 15.19 -11.04 -19.17
N LEU A 43 14.96 -10.05 -20.02
CA LEU A 43 14.01 -8.97 -19.74
C LEU A 43 12.58 -9.48 -19.57
N SER A 44 12.17 -10.47 -20.38
CA SER A 44 10.86 -11.11 -20.25
C SER A 44 10.73 -11.88 -18.94
N ALA A 45 11.77 -12.63 -18.54
CA ALA A 45 11.77 -13.36 -17.27
C ALA A 45 11.73 -12.40 -16.08
N PHE A 46 12.49 -11.30 -16.14
CA PHE A 46 12.47 -10.24 -15.13
C PHE A 46 11.11 -9.55 -15.04
N SER A 47 10.51 -9.21 -16.18
CA SER A 47 9.17 -8.61 -16.24
C SER A 47 8.10 -9.54 -15.67
N LEU A 48 8.17 -10.83 -16.00
CA LEU A 48 7.27 -11.85 -15.43
C LEU A 48 7.43 -11.96 -13.91
N TYR A 49 8.67 -11.91 -13.41
CA TYR A 49 8.94 -11.92 -11.98
C TYR A 49 8.30 -10.72 -11.27
N GLU A 50 8.57 -9.49 -11.73
CA GLU A 50 8.00 -8.25 -11.17
C GLU A 50 6.47 -8.15 -11.34
N ALA A 51 5.89 -8.86 -12.32
CA ALA A 51 4.45 -8.84 -12.57
C ALA A 51 3.67 -9.91 -11.82
N SER A 52 4.26 -11.08 -11.55
CA SER A 52 3.51 -12.26 -11.08
C SER A 52 4.11 -12.95 -9.84
N PHE A 53 5.43 -12.96 -9.70
CA PHE A 53 6.09 -13.79 -8.69
C PHE A 53 6.59 -13.02 -7.49
N LYS A 54 6.88 -11.72 -7.63
CA LYS A 54 7.31 -10.86 -6.54
C LYS A 54 6.32 -10.96 -5.38
N THR A 55 6.82 -11.37 -4.22
CA THR A 55 6.04 -11.49 -2.98
C THR A 55 5.41 -10.17 -2.60
N ALA A 56 4.39 -10.21 -1.74
CA ALA A 56 3.81 -8.98 -1.20
C ALA A 56 4.90 -8.21 -0.45
N ASP A 57 5.00 -6.92 -0.73
CA ASP A 57 6.00 -6.03 -0.16
C ASP A 57 5.26 -4.83 0.43
N ILE A 58 4.95 -4.93 1.71
CA ILE A 58 4.02 -4.03 2.39
C ILE A 58 4.79 -2.96 3.14
N GLU A 59 4.47 -1.70 2.83
CA GLU A 59 4.99 -0.52 3.51
C GLU A 59 3.83 0.27 4.11
N ILE A 60 4.11 1.00 5.19
CA ILE A 60 3.13 1.86 5.86
C ILE A 60 3.68 3.27 6.02
N TYR A 61 2.80 4.24 5.79
CA TYR A 61 3.08 5.65 5.85
C TYR A 61 2.11 6.31 6.85
N VAL A 62 2.65 7.19 7.69
CA VAL A 62 1.89 7.92 8.72
C VAL A 62 2.10 9.42 8.49
N PRO A 63 1.04 10.23 8.40
CA PRO A 63 1.16 11.66 8.20
C PRO A 63 1.72 12.35 9.46
N PRO A 64 2.20 13.60 9.34
CA PRO A 64 2.83 14.33 10.45
C PRO A 64 1.87 14.65 11.61
N VAL A 65 0.56 14.51 11.43
CA VAL A 65 -0.42 14.77 12.49
C VAL A 65 -1.26 13.52 12.73
N ILE A 66 -1.31 13.09 14.00
CA ILE A 66 -2.25 12.07 14.48
C ILE A 66 -3.19 12.72 15.50
N GLN A 67 -4.16 11.98 16.02
CA GLN A 67 -5.02 12.49 17.09
C GLN A 67 -5.02 11.56 18.31
N TYR A 68 -5.24 12.16 19.47
CA TYR A 68 -5.49 11.48 20.73
C TYR A 68 -6.92 11.78 21.18
N ALA A 69 -7.60 10.77 21.70
CA ALA A 69 -8.96 10.89 22.20
C ALA A 69 -9.13 10.03 23.45
N ARG A 70 -10.24 10.24 24.15
CA ARG A 70 -10.69 9.37 25.24
C ARG A 70 -12.10 8.86 24.94
N ASP A 71 -12.31 7.57 25.13
CA ASP A 71 -13.57 6.86 24.91
C ASP A 71 -14.11 6.28 26.23
N GLY A 72 -15.33 5.73 26.21
CA GLY A 72 -15.94 5.07 27.36
C GLY A 72 -16.22 6.02 28.52
N GLY A 73 -16.48 7.30 28.25
CA GLY A 73 -16.66 8.32 29.29
C GLY A 73 -15.37 8.93 29.81
N GLY A 74 -14.22 8.66 29.18
CA GLY A 74 -12.94 9.27 29.52
C GLY A 74 -11.90 8.28 30.03
N ASP A 75 -12.27 7.02 30.28
CA ASP A 75 -11.42 6.03 30.95
C ASP A 75 -10.50 5.27 29.99
N THR A 76 -10.83 5.22 28.71
CA THR A 76 -10.05 4.49 27.70
C THR A 76 -9.36 5.47 26.77
N GLU A 77 -8.04 5.41 26.70
CA GLU A 77 -7.26 6.20 25.75
C GLU A 77 -7.32 5.60 24.35
N VAL A 78 -7.42 6.47 23.35
CA VAL A 78 -7.48 6.07 21.95
C VAL A 78 -6.50 6.93 21.16
N PHE A 79 -5.63 6.28 20.40
CA PHE A 79 -4.83 6.95 19.39
C PHE A 79 -5.48 6.75 18.02
N VAL A 80 -5.75 7.85 17.34
CA VAL A 80 -6.39 7.90 16.02
C VAL A 80 -5.30 8.25 15.03
N VAL A 81 -4.85 7.25 14.27
CA VAL A 81 -3.70 7.39 13.38
C VAL A 81 -4.18 7.20 11.95
N PRO A 82 -4.16 8.25 11.11
CA PRO A 82 -4.34 8.09 9.68
C PRO A 82 -3.14 7.32 9.13
N ILE A 83 -3.39 6.34 8.26
CA ILE A 83 -2.34 5.51 7.68
C ILE A 83 -2.56 5.35 6.18
N THR A 84 -1.47 5.13 5.47
CA THR A 84 -1.51 4.62 4.10
C THR A 84 -0.64 3.39 4.03
N VAL A 85 -1.22 2.28 3.56
CA VAL A 85 -0.54 1.00 3.35
C VAL A 85 -0.40 0.80 1.85
N THR A 86 0.82 0.56 1.38
CA THR A 86 1.10 0.27 -0.03
C THR A 86 1.60 -1.16 -0.15
N ASN A 87 1.41 -1.75 -1.34
CA ASN A 87 2.00 -3.03 -1.69
C ASN A 87 2.81 -2.90 -2.97
N SER A 88 4.13 -2.84 -2.87
CA SER A 88 5.04 -2.77 -4.02
C SER A 88 5.27 -4.13 -4.70
N GLY A 89 4.75 -5.19 -4.11
CA GLY A 89 4.80 -6.56 -4.61
C GLY A 89 3.80 -6.86 -5.73
N ALA A 90 3.94 -8.02 -6.35
CA ALA A 90 2.98 -8.52 -7.35
C ALA A 90 1.84 -9.31 -6.70
N ARG A 91 2.13 -10.01 -5.60
CA ARG A 91 1.14 -10.81 -4.86
C ARG A 91 0.34 -9.97 -3.88
N THR A 92 -0.89 -10.41 -3.59
CA THR A 92 -1.74 -9.79 -2.56
C THR A 92 -1.14 -10.02 -1.18
N GLY A 93 -0.97 -8.95 -0.41
CA GLY A 93 -0.63 -9.03 1.02
C GLY A 93 -1.88 -8.91 1.87
N THR A 94 -1.90 -9.54 3.05
CA THR A 94 -3.00 -9.38 4.02
C THR A 94 -2.45 -8.88 5.34
N VAL A 95 -2.96 -7.74 5.81
CA VAL A 95 -2.69 -7.21 7.16
C VAL A 95 -3.79 -7.72 8.09
N LEU A 96 -3.42 -8.58 9.03
CA LEU A 96 -4.34 -9.20 9.99
C LEU A 96 -4.68 -8.28 11.15
N SER A 97 -3.70 -7.50 11.61
CA SER A 97 -3.85 -6.49 12.64
C SER A 97 -2.67 -5.53 12.60
N MET A 98 -2.80 -4.41 13.31
CA MET A 98 -1.72 -3.48 13.54
C MET A 98 -1.53 -3.30 15.04
N GLU A 99 -0.27 -3.25 15.45
CA GLU A 99 0.13 -3.03 16.83
C GLU A 99 0.80 -1.67 16.92
N LEU A 100 0.39 -0.88 17.90
CA LEU A 100 0.97 0.42 18.19
C LEU A 100 1.55 0.37 19.60
N GLU A 101 2.86 0.44 19.69
CA GLU A 101 3.53 0.68 20.96
C GLU A 101 3.72 2.19 21.12
N VAL A 102 3.29 2.73 22.27
CA VAL A 102 3.43 4.14 22.60
C VAL A 102 4.30 4.25 23.84
N GLN A 103 5.30 5.11 23.77
CA GLN A 103 6.21 5.42 24.87
C GLN A 103 6.14 6.92 25.19
N ASP A 104 5.89 7.24 26.46
CA ASP A 104 6.08 8.59 26.99
C ASP A 104 7.59 8.83 27.14
N LEU A 105 8.14 9.80 26.40
CA LEU A 105 9.58 10.07 26.42
C LEU A 105 10.05 10.75 27.71
N LYS A 106 9.15 11.37 28.48
CA LYS A 106 9.43 11.97 29.79
C LYS A 106 9.45 10.89 30.87
N SER A 107 8.36 10.12 31.00
CA SER A 107 8.23 9.13 32.08
C SER A 107 8.85 7.77 31.75
N LYS A 108 9.24 7.53 30.49
CA LYS A 108 9.71 6.23 29.95
C LYS A 108 8.72 5.07 30.12
N ARG A 109 7.45 5.37 30.41
CA ARG A 109 6.39 4.36 30.44
C ARG A 109 6.07 3.97 29.00
N THR A 110 5.79 2.69 28.80
CA THR A 110 5.41 2.14 27.50
C THR A 110 4.09 1.39 27.65
N LYS A 111 3.20 1.54 26.67
CA LYS A 111 1.93 0.81 26.61
C LYS A 111 1.63 0.39 25.18
N ARG A 112 1.04 -0.78 25.02
CA ARG A 112 0.68 -1.36 23.73
C ARG A 112 -0.80 -1.16 23.44
N TYR A 113 -1.09 -0.92 22.17
CA TYR A 113 -2.42 -0.71 21.64
C TYR A 113 -2.60 -1.57 20.39
N TYR A 114 -3.84 -1.95 20.09
CA TYR A 114 -4.20 -2.76 18.93
C TYR A 114 -5.20 -2.02 18.05
N SER A 115 -5.16 -2.30 16.74
CA SER A 115 -6.12 -1.78 15.76
C SER A 115 -7.52 -2.36 16.02
N ALA A 116 -8.39 -1.58 16.66
CA ALA A 116 -9.73 -2.04 17.03
C ALA A 116 -10.79 -1.63 16.01
N PHE A 117 -10.68 -0.40 15.48
CA PHE A 117 -11.67 0.16 14.55
C PHE A 117 -10.99 0.96 13.44
N LEU A 118 -11.71 1.12 12.34
CA LEU A 118 -11.37 2.00 11.22
C LEU A 118 -12.27 3.25 11.23
N GLY A 119 -11.82 4.30 10.54
CA GLY A 119 -12.47 5.60 10.48
C GLY A 119 -12.17 6.50 11.68
N GLU A 120 -12.59 7.75 11.55
CA GLU A 120 -12.40 8.80 12.55
C GLU A 120 -13.12 8.50 13.88
N HIS A 121 -12.68 9.16 14.94
CA HIS A 121 -13.37 9.09 16.23
C HIS A 121 -14.73 9.78 16.11
N GLN A 122 -15.81 9.04 16.39
CA GLN A 122 -17.16 9.47 16.06
C GLN A 122 -17.67 10.55 17.01
N VAL A 123 -18.20 11.63 16.43
CA VAL A 123 -18.93 12.67 17.16
C VAL A 123 -20.40 12.25 17.39
N ASP A 124 -20.97 11.51 16.44
CA ASP A 124 -22.35 11.02 16.45
C ASP A 124 -22.44 9.62 17.13
N PRO A 125 -23.28 9.43 18.17
CA PRO A 125 -23.46 8.13 18.83
C PRO A 125 -24.02 7.04 17.93
N ASP A 126 -24.82 7.42 16.94
CA ASP A 126 -25.57 6.48 16.10
C ASP A 126 -24.77 6.12 14.84
N ALA A 127 -23.60 6.74 14.64
CA ALA A 127 -22.72 6.41 13.53
C ALA A 127 -22.18 4.98 13.69
N PRO A 128 -22.24 4.15 12.63
CA PRO A 128 -21.82 2.76 12.72
C PRO A 128 -20.30 2.67 12.94
N ASN A 129 -19.89 2.01 14.02
CA ASN A 129 -18.49 1.83 14.35
C ASN A 129 -17.90 0.67 13.52
N ARG A 130 -17.06 0.97 12.53
CA ARG A 130 -16.47 -0.05 11.65
C ARG A 130 -15.32 -0.75 12.36
N SER A 131 -15.56 -1.94 12.90
CA SER A 131 -14.52 -2.79 13.47
C SER A 131 -13.40 -3.04 12.46
N PHE A 132 -12.17 -3.13 12.96
CA PHE A 132 -11.06 -3.55 12.15
C PHE A 132 -11.30 -4.98 11.67
N ALA A 133 -11.12 -5.20 10.38
CA ALA A 133 -11.11 -6.51 9.76
C ALA A 133 -9.80 -6.64 8.96
N PRO A 134 -9.29 -7.87 8.74
CA PRO A 134 -8.10 -8.07 7.93
C PRO A 134 -8.18 -7.35 6.59
N LEU A 135 -7.12 -6.63 6.24
CA LEU A 135 -7.03 -5.82 5.04
C LEU A 135 -6.28 -6.58 3.95
N SER A 136 -6.96 -6.93 2.86
CA SER A 136 -6.33 -7.47 1.67
C SER A 136 -5.86 -6.33 0.75
N ILE A 137 -4.55 -6.21 0.57
CA ILE A 137 -3.92 -5.19 -0.28
C ILE A 137 -3.43 -5.86 -1.57
N PRO A 138 -4.10 -5.65 -2.71
CA PRO A 138 -3.68 -6.20 -3.99
C PRO A 138 -2.23 -5.82 -4.31
N GLY A 139 -1.55 -6.64 -5.12
CA GLY A 139 -0.23 -6.28 -5.65
C GLY A 139 -0.28 -4.95 -6.40
N LYS A 140 0.71 -4.08 -6.16
CA LYS A 140 0.76 -2.69 -6.68
C LYS A 140 -0.42 -1.82 -6.21
N GLY A 141 -1.11 -2.24 -5.15
CA GLY A 141 -2.26 -1.59 -4.58
C GLY A 141 -1.90 -0.63 -3.44
N THR A 142 -2.90 0.14 -3.03
CA THR A 142 -2.80 1.04 -1.87
C THR A 142 -4.13 1.04 -1.12
N PHE A 143 -4.04 1.16 0.19
CA PHE A 143 -5.16 1.37 1.09
C PHE A 143 -4.85 2.56 2.00
N SER A 144 -5.80 3.47 2.17
CA SER A 144 -5.65 4.64 3.03
C SER A 144 -6.89 4.80 3.88
N ASP A 145 -6.71 4.88 5.19
CA ASP A 145 -7.79 5.02 6.15
C ASP A 145 -7.26 5.50 7.50
N THR A 146 -8.16 5.82 8.42
CA THR A 146 -7.83 6.13 9.80
C THR A 146 -8.04 4.91 10.68
N VAL A 147 -7.06 4.58 11.52
CA VAL A 147 -7.13 3.46 12.46
C VAL A 147 -7.20 3.98 13.88
N ARG A 148 -8.12 3.43 14.67
CA ARG A 148 -8.26 3.72 16.10
C ARG A 148 -7.64 2.59 16.92
N PHE A 149 -6.63 2.96 17.68
CA PHE A 149 -5.82 2.07 18.51
C PHE A 149 -6.28 2.13 19.96
N TYR A 150 -6.70 0.98 20.50
CA TYR A 150 -7.18 0.83 21.88
C TYR A 150 -6.17 0.06 22.72
N PRO A 151 -6.06 0.32 24.04
CA PRO A 151 -5.06 -0.30 24.89
C PRO A 151 -5.27 -1.81 24.97
N VAL A 152 -4.16 -2.56 24.92
CA VAL A 152 -4.17 -3.99 25.16
C VAL A 152 -4.26 -4.24 26.67
N GLY A 153 -5.25 -5.02 27.11
CA GLY A 153 -5.42 -5.36 28.52
C GLY A 153 -6.07 -4.24 29.33
N ASN A 154 -5.45 -3.85 30.46
CA ASN A 154 -6.04 -2.86 31.36
C ASN A 154 -5.97 -1.43 30.76
N PRO A 155 -7.11 -0.74 30.59
CA PRO A 155 -7.13 0.64 30.10
C PRO A 155 -6.46 1.63 31.07
N LEU A 156 -6.35 1.30 32.36
CA LEU A 156 -5.70 2.13 33.37
C LEU A 156 -4.37 1.51 33.86
N PRO A 157 -3.40 2.33 34.30
CA PRO A 157 -3.38 3.80 34.21
C PRO A 157 -3.24 4.27 32.76
N LYS A 158 -3.57 5.54 32.55
CA LYS A 158 -3.40 6.21 31.27
C LYS A 158 -1.91 6.46 31.02
N LEU A 159 -1.47 6.33 29.77
CA LEU A 159 -0.11 6.66 29.38
C LEU A 159 0.00 8.16 29.12
N ALA A 160 -0.95 8.74 28.39
CA ALA A 160 -0.94 10.14 27.95
C ALA A 160 -1.73 11.03 28.92
N GLU A 161 -1.17 11.20 30.12
CA GLU A 161 -1.74 12.01 31.19
C GLU A 161 -1.28 13.47 31.13
N GLU A 162 -0.10 13.71 30.57
CA GLU A 162 0.52 15.04 30.54
C GLU A 162 0.94 15.42 29.11
N ALA A 163 1.03 16.73 28.88
CA ALA A 163 1.65 17.27 27.67
C ALA A 163 3.09 16.77 27.55
N GLY A 164 3.51 16.42 26.33
CA GLY A 164 4.87 15.90 26.13
C GLY A 164 5.09 15.27 24.77
N ASP A 165 6.34 14.84 24.57
CA ASP A 165 6.75 14.11 23.37
C ASP A 165 6.55 12.61 23.59
N TYR A 166 5.88 11.96 22.64
CA TYR A 166 5.60 10.53 22.66
C TYR A 166 6.22 9.87 21.44
N ARG A 167 6.82 8.70 21.65
CA ARG A 167 7.32 7.85 20.58
C ARG A 167 6.33 6.74 20.28
N PHE A 168 6.06 6.55 19.01
CA PHE A 168 5.14 5.55 18.48
C PHE A 168 5.93 4.56 17.63
N THR A 169 5.71 3.27 17.86
CA THR A 169 6.22 2.19 17.02
C THR A 169 5.02 1.43 16.47
N LEU A 170 4.75 1.61 15.18
CA LEU A 170 3.66 0.96 14.47
C LEU A 170 4.17 -0.27 13.74
N SER A 171 3.62 -1.43 14.08
CA SER A 171 3.99 -2.72 13.50
C SER A 171 2.79 -3.38 12.82
N LEU A 172 3.05 -4.04 11.69
CA LEU A 172 2.04 -4.79 10.96
C LEU A 172 2.14 -6.27 11.27
N VAL A 173 1.02 -6.88 11.61
CA VAL A 173 0.89 -8.34 11.66
C VAL A 173 0.32 -8.78 10.34
N THR A 174 1.15 -9.38 9.48
CA THR A 174 0.73 -9.88 8.17
C THR A 174 0.46 -11.37 8.21
N ALA A 175 -0.47 -11.84 7.36
CA ALA A 175 -0.69 -13.26 7.20
C ALA A 175 0.52 -13.89 6.51
N ALA A 176 1.10 -14.90 7.15
CA ALA A 176 2.01 -15.81 6.45
C ALA A 176 1.18 -16.68 5.48
N PRO A 177 1.68 -16.98 4.27
CA PRO A 177 0.99 -17.93 3.39
C PRO A 177 0.83 -19.28 4.08
N ALA A 178 -0.37 -19.86 4.00
CA ALA A 178 -0.70 -21.14 4.66
C ALA A 178 0.15 -22.33 4.17
N ARG A 179 0.81 -22.18 3.02
CA ARG A 179 1.87 -23.07 2.52
C ARG A 179 3.01 -22.17 2.04
N PRO A 180 4.03 -21.91 2.89
CA PRO A 180 5.19 -21.17 2.44
C PRO A 180 5.95 -22.04 1.44
N ASP A 181 6.03 -21.60 0.18
CA ASP A 181 6.97 -22.18 -0.77
C ASP A 181 8.40 -21.94 -0.25
N VAL A 182 9.35 -22.84 -0.55
CA VAL A 182 10.75 -22.72 -0.10
C VAL A 182 11.36 -21.36 -0.50
N ILE A 183 10.89 -20.80 -1.63
CA ILE A 183 11.26 -19.48 -2.13
C ILE A 183 10.66 -18.36 -1.26
N ASP A 184 9.39 -18.47 -0.85
CA ASP A 184 8.72 -17.50 0.03
C ASP A 184 9.36 -17.48 1.43
N SER A 185 9.84 -18.63 1.91
CA SER A 185 10.56 -18.73 3.18
C SER A 185 11.92 -18.03 3.18
N LEU A 186 12.59 -17.96 2.02
CA LEU A 186 13.92 -17.34 1.88
C LEU A 186 13.85 -15.86 1.50
N LEU A 187 12.79 -15.45 0.79
CA LEU A 187 12.61 -14.09 0.28
C LEU A 187 11.54 -13.28 1.01
N GLY A 188 10.79 -13.88 1.93
CA GLY A 188 9.70 -13.22 2.65
C GLY A 188 10.20 -12.05 3.51
N THR A 189 9.92 -10.83 3.09
CA THR A 189 10.17 -9.62 3.86
C THR A 189 9.04 -9.40 4.87
N LYS A 190 9.38 -9.36 6.15
CA LYS A 190 8.47 -8.83 7.17
C LYS A 190 8.45 -7.31 7.06
N PRO A 191 7.28 -6.66 7.08
CA PRO A 191 7.21 -5.20 7.09
C PRO A 191 8.01 -4.64 8.27
N ALA A 192 8.89 -3.69 8.01
CA ALA A 192 9.64 -3.02 9.07
C ALA A 192 8.68 -2.16 9.91
N PRO A 193 8.80 -2.16 11.24
CA PRO A 193 8.04 -1.24 12.08
C PRO A 193 8.37 0.22 11.73
N VAL A 194 7.34 1.07 11.74
CA VAL A 194 7.51 2.52 11.53
C VAL A 194 7.55 3.21 12.88
N VAL A 195 8.67 3.90 13.13
CA VAL A 195 8.88 4.66 14.37
C VAL A 195 8.74 6.14 14.07
N PHE A 196 7.91 6.84 14.85
CA PHE A 196 7.69 8.27 14.70
C PHE A 196 7.39 8.93 16.05
N GLU A 197 7.62 10.24 16.15
CA GLU A 197 7.39 11.00 17.38
C GLU A 197 6.30 12.06 17.18
N ARG A 198 5.42 12.22 18.17
CA ARG A 198 4.37 13.24 18.16
C ARG A 198 4.27 13.92 19.51
N THR A 199 3.96 15.21 19.48
CA THR A 199 3.83 16.01 20.69
C THR A 199 2.36 16.13 21.06
N LEU A 200 2.01 15.72 22.27
CA LEU A 200 0.71 16.02 22.86
C LEU A 200 0.76 17.44 23.44
N PRO A 201 -0.02 18.40 22.92
CA PRO A 201 -0.11 19.72 23.54
C PRO A 201 -0.73 19.63 24.93
N TRP A 202 -0.51 20.66 25.75
CA TRP A 202 -1.21 20.75 27.01
C TRP A 202 -2.70 20.96 26.79
N VAL A 203 -3.50 20.11 27.43
CA VAL A 203 -4.96 20.16 27.40
C VAL A 203 -5.47 19.90 28.81
N SER A 204 -6.51 20.62 29.23
CA SER A 204 -7.09 20.44 30.56
C SER A 204 -7.81 19.09 30.69
N ASP A 205 -7.82 18.51 31.89
CA ASP A 205 -8.56 17.27 32.16
C ASP A 205 -10.06 17.38 31.87
N GLN A 206 -10.63 18.57 32.02
CA GLN A 206 -12.02 18.83 31.67
C GLN A 206 -12.27 18.72 30.16
N GLN A 207 -11.35 19.23 29.33
CA GLN A 207 -11.42 19.10 27.88
C GLN A 207 -11.14 17.66 27.44
N LEU A 208 -10.26 16.94 28.15
CA LEU A 208 -9.98 15.53 27.93
C LEU A 208 -11.14 14.60 28.34
N GLY A 209 -11.85 14.94 29.40
CA GLY A 209 -13.03 14.22 29.88
C GLY A 209 -14.31 14.56 29.09
N SER A 210 -14.27 15.62 28.27
CA SER A 210 -15.35 15.93 27.35
C SER A 210 -15.43 14.84 26.29
N ARG A 211 -16.55 14.12 26.28
CA ARG A 211 -16.76 12.99 25.37
C ARG A 211 -16.54 13.45 23.93
N ARG A 212 -15.81 12.65 23.15
CA ARG A 212 -15.69 12.77 21.68
C ARG A 212 -14.86 13.94 21.15
N ILE A 213 -14.01 14.54 21.98
CA ILE A 213 -12.99 15.49 21.50
C ILE A 213 -11.73 14.72 21.10
N THR A 214 -11.22 15.03 19.91
CA THR A 214 -9.90 14.62 19.45
C THR A 214 -8.91 15.77 19.61
N ILE A 215 -7.75 15.48 20.18
CA ILE A 215 -6.64 16.42 20.35
C ILE A 215 -5.61 16.10 19.28
N SER A 216 -5.24 17.10 18.49
CA SER A 216 -4.20 16.92 17.47
C SER A 216 -2.83 16.76 18.14
N MET A 217 -2.09 15.75 17.70
CA MET A 217 -0.70 15.51 18.08
C MET A 217 0.17 15.66 16.84
N PRO A 218 0.71 16.86 16.56
CA PRO A 218 1.59 17.08 15.44
C PRO A 218 3.00 16.52 15.70
N GLU A 219 3.73 16.31 14.62
CA GLU A 219 5.18 16.15 14.64
C GLU A 219 5.83 17.42 15.17
N LYS A 220 6.97 17.26 15.85
CA LYS A 220 7.67 18.36 16.48
C LYS A 220 8.10 19.40 15.44
N GLY A 221 7.66 20.64 15.63
CA GLY A 221 7.96 21.74 14.71
C GLY A 221 7.12 21.76 13.43
N TRP A 222 6.11 20.90 13.31
CA TRP A 222 5.20 20.94 12.18
C TRP A 222 4.36 22.22 12.17
N THR A 223 4.27 22.85 11.01
CA THR A 223 3.41 24.01 10.75
C THR A 223 2.58 23.73 9.50
N ALA A 224 1.30 24.11 9.51
CA ALA A 224 0.47 24.01 8.33
C ALA A 224 1.04 24.93 7.25
N VAL A 225 1.35 24.39 6.07
CA VAL A 225 1.67 25.23 4.91
C VAL A 225 0.38 26.00 4.58
N PRO A 226 0.40 27.34 4.56
CA PRO A 226 -0.76 28.12 4.14
C PRO A 226 -1.16 27.64 2.75
N ALA A 227 -2.45 27.39 2.52
CA ALA A 227 -2.94 27.13 1.17
C ALA A 227 -2.48 28.30 0.30
N ALA A 228 -1.68 28.02 -0.73
CA ALA A 228 -1.27 29.05 -1.67
C ALA A 228 -2.54 29.77 -2.14
N GLU A 229 -2.58 31.10 -1.99
CA GLU A 229 -3.63 31.92 -2.58
C GLU A 229 -3.72 31.54 -4.06
N VAL A 230 -4.77 30.80 -4.42
CA VAL A 230 -5.12 30.57 -5.81
C VAL A 230 -5.42 31.95 -6.36
N GLY A 231 -4.46 32.48 -7.12
CA GLY A 231 -4.49 33.83 -7.65
C GLY A 231 -5.87 34.14 -8.23
N ALA A 232 -6.49 35.20 -7.71
CA ALA A 232 -7.70 35.76 -8.30
C ALA A 232 -7.45 36.00 -9.80
N PRO A 233 -8.39 35.63 -10.69
CA PRO A 233 -8.22 35.90 -12.11
C PRO A 233 -8.09 37.41 -12.32
N ALA A 234 -7.00 37.83 -12.96
CA ALA A 234 -6.79 39.22 -13.35
C ALA A 234 -7.98 39.67 -14.23
N ALA A 235 -8.66 40.73 -13.81
CA ALA A 235 -9.73 41.33 -14.60
C ALA A 235 -9.14 41.84 -15.94
N PRO A 236 -9.82 41.59 -17.08
CA PRO A 236 -9.39 42.14 -18.36
C PRO A 236 -9.61 43.66 -18.37
N ASN A 237 -8.56 44.40 -18.79
CA ASN A 237 -8.63 45.82 -19.14
C ASN A 237 -9.48 46.05 -20.39
#